data_AF-A0A315QNL9-F1
#
_entry.id   AF-A0A315QNL9-F1
#
_cell.length_a   1.000
_cell.length_b   1.000
_cell.length_c   1.000
_cell.angle_alpha   90.00
_cell.angle_beta   90.00
_cell.angle_gamma   90.00
#
_symmetry.space_group_name_H-M   'P 1'
#
loop_
_entity.id
_entity.type
_entity.pdbx_description
1 polymer ?
#
loop_
_entity_poly.entity_id
_entity_poly.type
_entity_poly.pdbx_seq_one_letter_code
_entity_poly.pdbx_strand_id
1 'polypeptide(L)' 'GGILISDNVLYKGKVLEAGETRHKIRTMVNNLKKYLKLIMNHPELDSTIVTAGDGMAISRRKDINE' A
#
# COMPACT_ATOMS: atom_id res chain seq x y z
N GLY A 1 -10.05 -15.56 9.46
CA GLY A 1 -10.00 -14.42 8.51
C GLY A 1 -9.08 -14.70 7.33
N GLY A 2 -9.17 -13.89 6.27
CA GLY A 2 -8.28 -13.92 5.12
C GLY A 2 -7.14 -12.90 5.24
N ILE A 3 -6.03 -13.15 4.53
CA ILE A 3 -4.85 -12.27 4.49
C ILE A 3 -4.61 -11.86 3.03
N LEU A 4 -4.45 -10.55 2.81
CA LEU A 4 -3.97 -9.97 1.56
C LEU A 4 -2.51 -9.56 1.76
N ILE A 5 -1.63 -10.08 0.90
CA ILE A 5 -0.21 -9.71 0.87
C ILE A 5 0.06 -9.05 -0.49
N SER A 6 0.73 -7.92 -0.49
CA SER A 6 1.08 -7.20 -1.72
C SER A 6 2.51 -6.72 -1.66
N ASP A 7 3.32 -7.16 -2.63
CA ASP A 7 4.75 -6.85 -2.73
C ASP A 7 4.99 -5.59 -3.59
N ASN A 8 6.18 -5.00 -3.48
CA ASN A 8 6.66 -3.82 -4.20
C ASN A 8 5.80 -2.55 -4.05
N VAL A 9 5.16 -2.37 -2.89
CA VAL A 9 4.18 -1.28 -2.69
C VAL A 9 4.82 0.10 -2.59
N LEU A 10 6.13 0.20 -2.36
CA LEU A 10 6.84 1.49 -2.27
C LEU A 10 7.50 1.90 -3.59
N TYR A 11 7.59 0.99 -4.58
CA TYR A 11 8.25 1.20 -5.86
C TYR A 11 9.60 1.93 -5.72
N LYS A 12 10.58 1.27 -5.09
CA LYS A 12 11.93 1.83 -4.82
C LYS A 12 11.89 3.15 -4.04
N GLY A 13 10.93 3.31 -3.12
CA GLY A 13 10.75 4.51 -2.30
C GLY A 13 10.08 5.69 -3.03
N LYS A 14 9.77 5.60 -4.33
CA LYS A 14 9.10 6.67 -5.09
C LYS A 14 7.71 7.01 -4.59
N VAL A 15 7.06 6.07 -3.91
CA VAL A 15 5.76 6.30 -3.27
C VAL A 15 5.89 7.20 -2.04
N LEU A 16 7.04 7.20 -1.37
CA LEU A 16 7.31 8.03 -0.18
C LEU A 16 7.86 9.41 -0.53
N GLU A 17 8.43 9.59 -1.73
CA GLU A 17 8.96 10.88 -2.18
C GLU A 17 7.86 11.95 -2.28
N ALA A 18 8.15 13.11 -1.69
CA ALA A 18 7.37 14.33 -1.85
C ALA A 18 7.77 15.05 -3.15
N GLY A 19 6.80 15.51 -3.94
CA GLY A 19 7.03 16.26 -5.17
C GLY A 19 6.63 15.54 -6.46
N GLU A 20 7.05 16.11 -7.60
CA GLU A 20 6.67 15.61 -8.92
C GLU A 20 7.37 14.30 -9.27
N THR A 21 6.55 13.29 -9.57
CA THR A 21 7.01 12.01 -10.08
C THR A 21 7.28 12.10 -11.59
N ARG A 22 8.40 11.51 -12.05
CA ARG A 22 8.75 11.44 -13.48
C ARG A 22 7.55 10.97 -14.31
N HIS A 23 7.25 11.69 -15.40
CA HIS A 23 6.10 11.41 -16.28
C HIS A 23 5.92 9.93 -16.62
N LYS A 24 7.00 9.21 -16.94
CA LYS A 24 6.97 7.78 -17.32
C LYS A 24 6.40 6.85 -16.25
N ILE A 25 6.58 7.15 -14.96
CA ILE A 25 6.16 6.28 -13.85
C ILE A 25 5.01 6.88 -13.02
N ARG A 26 4.56 8.10 -13.36
CA ARG A 26 3.58 8.88 -12.59
C ARG A 26 2.28 8.11 -12.34
N THR A 27 1.71 7.47 -13.36
CA THR A 27 0.46 6.72 -13.23
C THR A 27 0.59 5.56 -12.26
N MET A 28 1.69 4.81 -12.34
CA MET A 28 1.97 3.66 -11.46
C MET A 28 2.13 4.13 -10.00
N VAL A 29 2.95 5.15 -9.76
CA VAL A 29 3.16 5.70 -8.41
C VAL A 29 1.85 6.26 -7.83
N ASN A 30 1.05 6.96 -8.62
CA ASN A 30 -0.24 7.47 -8.18
C ASN A 30 -1.23 6.36 -7.84
N ASN A 31 -1.25 5.27 -8.62
CA ASN A 31 -2.11 4.13 -8.34
C ASN A 31 -1.66 3.39 -7.08
N LEU A 32 -0.35 3.20 -6.86
CA LEU A 32 0.18 2.63 -5.63
C LEU A 32 -0.15 3.50 -4.41
N LYS A 33 0.00 4.82 -4.51
CA LYS A 33 -0.41 5.77 -3.45
C LYS A 33 -1.90 5.63 -3.12
N LYS A 34 -2.76 5.55 -4.14
CA LYS A 34 -4.21 5.35 -3.96
C LYS A 34 -4.53 4.00 -3.32
N TYR A 35 -3.89 2.94 -3.80
CA TYR A 35 -4.04 1.58 -3.28
C TYR A 35 -3.66 1.52 -1.79
N LEU A 36 -2.47 2.01 -1.42
CA LEU A 36 -2.03 2.05 -0.03
C LEU A 36 -2.99 2.86 0.83
N LYS A 37 -3.43 4.04 0.37
CA LYS A 37 -4.42 4.83 1.09
C LYS A 37 -5.74 4.07 1.29
N LEU A 38 -6.18 3.30 0.29
CA LEU A 38 -7.40 2.51 0.36
C LEU A 38 -7.28 1.42 1.43
N ILE A 39 -6.27 0.54 1.34
CA ILE A 39 -6.14 -0.60 2.26
C ILE A 39 -5.83 -0.18 3.70
N MET A 40 -5.09 0.93 3.88
CA MET A 40 -4.73 1.43 5.21
C MET A 40 -5.91 2.09 5.93
N ASN A 41 -6.91 2.59 5.20
CA ASN A 41 -8.10 3.24 5.77
C ASN A 41 -9.37 2.39 5.61
N HIS A 42 -9.26 1.15 5.13
CA HIS A 42 -10.42 0.31 4.88
C HIS A 42 -11.04 -0.14 6.22
N PRO A 43 -12.35 0.03 6.46
CA PRO A 43 -12.97 -0.27 7.75
C PRO A 43 -12.80 -1.74 8.13
N GLU A 44 -12.87 -2.65 7.15
CA GLU A 44 -12.76 -4.11 7.35
C GLU A 44 -11.33 -4.67 7.31
N LEU A 45 -10.31 -3.83 7.07
CA LEU A 45 -8.93 -4.30 7.01
C LEU A 45 -8.11 -3.71 8.15
N ASP A 46 -7.30 -4.57 8.77
CA ASP A 46 -6.18 -4.16 9.60
C ASP A 46 -4.91 -4.32 8.75
N SER A 47 -4.32 -3.20 8.35
CA SER A 47 -3.27 -3.14 7.33
C SER A 47 -2.01 -2.50 7.88
N THR A 48 -0.87 -3.05 7.50
CA THR A 48 0.45 -2.48 7.81
C THR A 48 1.37 -2.53 6.59
N ILE A 49 2.34 -1.63 6.55
CA ILE A 49 3.38 -1.57 5.53
C ILE A 49 4.71 -1.94 6.17
N VAL A 50 5.34 -2.98 5.64
CA VAL A 50 6.70 -3.39 5.97
C VAL A 50 7.65 -2.71 4.98
N THR A 51 8.53 -1.86 5.47
CA THR A 51 9.44 -1.03 4.64
C THR A 51 10.74 -1.73 4.24
N ALA A 52 10.85 -3.05 4.44
CA ALA A 52 12.01 -3.82 3.99
C ALA A 52 12.00 -3.96 2.45
N GLY A 53 13.14 -3.71 1.80
CA GLY A 53 13.27 -3.80 0.34
C GLY A 53 12.42 -2.76 -0.41
N ASP A 54 11.68 -3.20 -1.44
CA ASP A 54 10.75 -2.37 -2.21
C ASP A 54 9.37 -2.19 -1.53
N GLY A 55 9.27 -2.69 -0.28
CA GLY A 55 8.14 -2.58 0.62
C GLY A 55 7.00 -3.53 0.33
N MET A 56 6.37 -4.04 1.39
CA MET A 56 5.27 -4.99 1.33
C MET A 56 4.10 -4.52 2.19
N ALA A 57 2.88 -4.60 1.67
CA ALA A 57 1.67 -4.39 2.47
C ALA A 57 1.09 -5.74 2.92
N ILE A 58 0.73 -5.82 4.20
CA ILE A 58 0.04 -6.95 4.79
C ILE A 58 -1.29 -6.43 5.34
N SER A 59 -2.40 -6.99 4.86
CA SER A 59 -3.75 -6.64 5.32
C SER A 59 -4.47 -7.89 5.79
N ARG A 60 -4.91 -7.89 7.05
CA ARG A 60 -5.78 -8.92 7.62
C ARG A 60 -7.22 -8.43 7.60
N ARG A 61 -8.16 -9.27 7.16
CA ARG A 61 -9.59 -8.98 7.32
C ARG A 61 -9.94 -9.00 8.81
N LYS A 62 -10.52 -7.91 9.32
CA LYS A 62 -11.06 -7.83 10.68
C LYS A 62 -12.20 -8.83 10.83
N ASP A 63 -12.32 -9.38 12.03
CA ASP A 63 -13.45 -10.23 12.37
C ASP A 63 -14.60 -9.28 12.76
N ILE A 64 -15.65 -9.20 11.93
CA ILE A 64 -16.73 -8.18 12.02
C ILE A 64 -17.83 -8.60 13.01
N ASN A 65 -17.50 -9.41 14.02
CA ASN A 65 -18.45 -10.07 14.93
C ASN A 65 -18.19 -9.77 16.42
N GLU A 66 -17.62 -8.61 16.75
CA GLU A 66 -17.63 -8.05 18.12
C GLU A 66 -18.48 -6.78 18.18
#